data_AF-A0A0D2C848-F1
#
_entry.id   AF-A0A0D2C848-F1
#
_cell.length_a   1.000
_cell.length_b   1.000
_cell.length_c   1.000
_cell.angle_alpha   90.00
_cell.angle_beta   90.00
_cell.angle_gamma   90.00
#
_symmetry.space_group_name_H-M   'P 1'
#
loop_
_entity.id
_entity.type
_entity.pdbx_description
1 polymer ?
#
loop_
_entity_poly.entity_id
_entity_poly.type
_entity_poly.pdbx_seq_one_letter_code
_entity_poly.pdbx_strand_id
1 'polypeptide(L)'
;MQISLVRKAQAKGPLYFITRTARPTFPLTASPLYVMEALEEFARERGWTVEQTIRALIDANPAIAEDNLEEENETAIPSPAEQYYLVEAYPADMADVETIPPPPADWKGDSDANPSFRALSTLSPPVNRKIEPYGAAFLAYARRKRHGRTFSEDDRIQAAAKAKRVEDDDDGEISEPEDPMMLARDAKDWRGQDHYAVLGLSKYRFKATDEQIKKAHRKKVLKHHPDKKAATGQEEGDSFFKCIQKAHEILTDPVRRRQFDSVDEAADVEPPSKKEVQKPSAFYKKWNAVFESEARFSNKQPVPKLGDDNSTKEEVEEFYDFWYNFDSWRTFEYLDEDVPDDNEGRDHKRHIEKKNANARKKRKSEDIARLRKLVDDCLAMDERIKRFRQQASAQKNKKKIEKELAAKKEAEDKAKAKAEADRLQKEEDERLKAEKEAGKKEKQKAKDAVKKNKRVVKASVKDVNYFAATQPSSQEVDAVLDDVDKILANVDPDELAQLVSQLNIAGKDGAKVKVAFSETTGALVGAGKLKESDLKVFK
;
A
#
# COMPACT_ATOMS: atom_id res chain seq x y z
N MET A 1 -27.86 15.28 18.45
CA MET A 1 -27.84 15.13 19.92
C MET A 1 -26.51 14.51 20.33
N GLN A 2 -26.00 14.95 21.48
CA GLN A 2 -24.62 14.95 21.97
C GLN A 2 -23.70 13.77 21.62
N ILE A 3 -22.50 14.17 21.16
CA ILE A 3 -21.23 13.46 21.27
C ILE A 3 -20.82 13.44 22.75
N SER A 4 -20.50 12.27 23.30
CA SER A 4 -19.74 12.15 24.55
C SER A 4 -18.60 11.13 24.37
N LEU A 5 -17.39 11.66 24.23
CA LEU A 5 -16.13 10.93 24.38
C LEU A 5 -15.85 10.69 25.88
N VAL A 6 -15.53 9.46 26.25
CA VAL A 6 -14.69 9.15 27.42
C VAL A 6 -13.52 8.29 26.94
N ARG A 7 -12.31 8.68 27.37
CA ARG A 7 -10.99 8.19 26.94
C ARG A 7 -10.46 7.07 27.86
N LYS A 8 -9.54 6.27 27.29
CA LYS A 8 -8.54 5.29 27.85
C LYS A 8 -9.06 3.87 28.12
N ALA A 9 -8.42 2.78 27.71
CA ALA A 9 -7.07 2.55 27.14
C ALA A 9 -6.98 1.23 26.35
N GLN A 10 -6.12 1.23 25.33
CA GLN A 10 -5.33 0.15 24.71
C GLN A 10 -5.85 -1.32 24.69
N ALA A 11 -6.24 -1.80 23.50
CA ALA A 11 -5.65 -2.97 22.83
C ALA A 11 -6.17 -3.05 21.38
N LYS A 12 -5.29 -3.41 20.44
CA LYS A 12 -5.55 -3.47 18.99
C LYS A 12 -6.36 -4.73 18.63
N GLY A 13 -7.48 -4.55 17.94
CA GLY A 13 -8.22 -5.59 17.20
C GLY A 13 -9.21 -4.93 16.24
N PRO A 14 -9.48 -5.50 15.04
CA PRO A 14 -10.37 -4.88 14.07
C PRO A 14 -11.82 -4.90 14.56
N LEU A 15 -12.48 -3.73 14.56
CA LEU A 15 -13.92 -3.60 14.77
C LEU A 15 -14.67 -4.20 13.57
N TYR A 16 -15.57 -5.15 13.83
CA TYR A 16 -16.59 -5.57 12.87
C TYR A 16 -17.98 -5.16 13.37
N PHE A 17 -18.72 -4.45 12.51
CA PHE A 17 -20.12 -4.08 12.73
C PHE A 17 -21.00 -5.31 12.52
N ILE A 18 -21.74 -5.74 13.55
CA ILE A 18 -22.77 -6.77 13.41
C ILE A 18 -24.11 -6.06 13.14
N THR A 19 -24.61 -6.16 11.91
CA THR A 19 -26.01 -5.82 11.60
C THR A 19 -26.90 -7.03 11.92
N ARG A 20 -28.16 -6.73 12.30
CA ARG A 20 -29.16 -7.63 12.91
C ARG A 20 -29.65 -8.80 12.02
N THR A 21 -28.92 -9.17 10.97
CA THR A 21 -29.31 -10.18 9.97
C THR A 21 -28.18 -11.15 9.56
N ALA A 22 -26.99 -11.06 10.13
CA ALA A 22 -25.85 -11.88 9.69
C ALA A 22 -25.64 -13.18 10.50
N ARG A 23 -25.28 -14.26 9.80
CA ARG A 23 -24.85 -15.56 10.36
C ARG A 23 -23.49 -15.41 11.08
N PRO A 24 -23.19 -16.19 12.13
CA PRO A 24 -21.84 -16.21 12.69
C PRO A 24 -20.87 -16.85 11.68
N THR A 25 -19.90 -16.08 11.19
CA THR A 25 -18.85 -16.56 10.28
C THR A 25 -17.56 -16.77 11.05
N PHE A 26 -17.03 -17.98 11.02
CA PHE A 26 -15.78 -18.33 11.72
C PHE A 26 -14.61 -18.40 10.72
N PRO A 27 -13.43 -17.85 11.06
CA PRO A 27 -12.22 -18.11 10.29
C PRO A 27 -11.82 -19.59 10.41
N LEU A 28 -11.29 -20.18 9.33
CA LEU A 28 -10.87 -21.60 9.26
C LEU A 28 -9.80 -21.99 10.31
N THR A 29 -9.20 -21.03 11.00
CA THR A 29 -8.17 -21.20 12.02
C THR A 29 -8.65 -20.94 13.45
N ALA A 30 -9.97 -20.78 13.66
CA ALA A 30 -10.53 -20.52 14.99
C ALA A 30 -10.30 -21.71 15.95
N SER A 31 -9.94 -21.41 17.20
CA SER A 31 -9.82 -22.44 18.23
C SER A 31 -11.21 -22.94 18.66
N PRO A 32 -11.34 -24.23 19.07
CA PRO A 32 -12.62 -24.79 19.49
C PRO A 32 -13.31 -24.00 20.62
N LEU A 33 -12.52 -23.45 21.56
CA LEU A 33 -13.03 -22.59 22.64
C LEU A 33 -13.67 -21.30 22.12
N TYR A 34 -13.04 -20.65 21.13
CA TYR A 34 -13.57 -19.42 20.53
C TYR A 34 -14.88 -19.66 19.78
N VAL A 35 -15.00 -20.81 19.10
CA VAL A 35 -16.24 -21.20 18.40
C VAL A 35 -17.38 -21.43 19.40
N MET A 36 -17.11 -22.09 20.53
CA MET A 36 -18.12 -22.34 21.56
C MET A 36 -18.58 -21.05 22.26
N GLU A 37 -17.66 -20.16 22.61
CA GLU A 37 -17.98 -18.89 23.27
C GLU A 37 -18.85 -17.98 22.36
N ALA A 38 -18.53 -17.94 21.07
CA ALA A 38 -19.32 -17.19 20.08
C ALA A 38 -20.69 -17.83 19.79
N LEU A 39 -20.82 -19.16 19.85
CA LEU A 39 -22.11 -19.84 19.73
C LEU A 39 -22.99 -19.59 20.95
N GLU A 40 -22.41 -19.57 22.16
CA GLU A 40 -23.12 -19.22 23.39
C GLU A 40 -23.61 -17.77 23.39
N GLU A 41 -22.78 -16.85 22.89
CA GLU A 41 -23.16 -15.43 22.76
C GLU A 41 -24.27 -15.23 21.73
N PHE A 42 -24.18 -15.89 20.56
CA PHE A 42 -25.22 -15.86 19.54
C PHE A 42 -26.54 -16.50 20.02
N ALA A 43 -26.47 -17.61 20.77
CA ALA A 43 -27.62 -18.25 21.38
C ALA A 43 -28.29 -17.32 22.40
N ARG A 44 -27.51 -16.62 23.22
CA ARG A 44 -27.98 -15.65 24.22
C ARG A 44 -28.70 -14.46 23.57
N GLU A 45 -28.18 -13.92 22.47
CA GLU A 45 -28.81 -12.81 21.74
C GLU A 45 -30.16 -13.18 21.10
N ARG A 46 -30.35 -14.46 20.74
CA ARG A 46 -31.59 -14.98 20.15
C ARG A 46 -32.55 -15.64 21.14
N GLY A 47 -32.16 -15.75 22.41
CA GLY A 47 -32.93 -16.49 23.42
C GLY A 47 -33.05 -17.98 23.10
N TRP A 48 -32.07 -18.54 22.39
CA TRP A 48 -32.00 -19.96 22.02
C TRP A 48 -31.04 -20.71 22.95
N THR A 49 -31.20 -22.03 23.05
CA THR A 49 -30.14 -22.87 23.63
C THR A 49 -29.03 -23.10 22.60
N VAL A 50 -27.84 -23.48 23.07
CA VAL A 50 -26.70 -23.82 22.20
C VAL A 50 -27.07 -24.97 21.25
N GLU A 51 -27.81 -25.98 21.73
CA GLU A 51 -28.32 -27.07 20.90
C GLU A 51 -29.31 -26.60 19.82
N GLN A 52 -30.23 -25.69 20.14
CA GLN A 52 -31.15 -25.11 19.15
C GLN A 52 -30.41 -24.31 18.08
N THR A 53 -29.32 -23.63 18.47
CA THR A 53 -28.47 -22.87 17.56
C THR A 53 -27.69 -23.78 16.62
N ILE A 54 -27.11 -24.87 17.14
CA ILE A 54 -26.40 -25.87 16.35
C ILE A 54 -27.35 -26.55 15.36
N ARG A 55 -28.56 -26.91 15.78
CA ARG A 55 -29.56 -27.57 14.93
C ARG A 55 -30.00 -26.67 13.78
N ALA A 56 -30.25 -25.39 14.07
CA ALA A 56 -30.56 -24.39 13.03
C ALA A 56 -29.39 -24.12 12.06
N LEU A 57 -28.14 -24.26 12.51
CA LEU A 57 -26.94 -24.14 11.67
C LEU A 57 -26.78 -25.35 10.73
N ILE A 58 -27.12 -26.56 11.20
CA ILE A 58 -27.12 -27.80 10.41
C ILE A 58 -28.24 -27.74 9.35
N ASP A 59 -29.46 -27.35 9.74
CA ASP A 59 -30.62 -27.26 8.83
C ASP A 59 -30.44 -26.18 7.74
N ALA A 60 -29.63 -25.14 8.01
CA ALA A 60 -29.33 -24.08 7.06
C ALA A 60 -28.21 -24.43 6.05
N ASN A 61 -27.62 -25.64 6.15
CA ASN A 61 -26.56 -26.12 5.25
C ASN A 61 -26.81 -27.59 4.85
N PRO A 62 -27.70 -27.85 3.88
CA PRO A 62 -28.05 -29.23 3.46
C PRO A 62 -26.87 -30.00 2.82
N ALA A 63 -25.75 -29.35 2.52
CA ALA A 63 -24.54 -30.00 2.01
C ALA A 63 -23.70 -30.75 3.07
N ILE A 64 -24.11 -30.74 4.35
CA ILE A 64 -23.48 -31.52 5.43
C ILE A 64 -24.31 -32.80 5.75
N ALA A 65 -25.48 -32.98 5.13
CA ALA A 65 -26.43 -34.04 5.45
C ALA A 65 -26.39 -35.28 4.53
N GLU A 66 -25.55 -35.33 3.48
CA GLU A 66 -25.52 -36.44 2.51
C GLU A 66 -24.22 -37.27 2.52
N ASP A 67 -23.63 -37.54 3.68
CA ASP A 67 -22.48 -38.46 3.73
C ASP A 67 -22.48 -39.46 4.91
N ASN A 68 -23.61 -39.67 5.59
CA ASN A 68 -23.75 -40.72 6.61
C ASN A 68 -25.19 -41.18 6.83
N LEU A 69 -25.82 -41.73 5.79
CA LEU A 69 -27.06 -42.51 5.93
C LEU A 69 -26.92 -43.82 5.15
N GLU A 70 -26.13 -44.76 5.71
CA GLU A 70 -26.41 -46.17 5.50
C GLU A 70 -27.43 -46.59 6.58
N GLU A 71 -28.64 -46.92 6.11
CA GLU A 71 -29.67 -47.63 6.85
C GLU A 71 -29.11 -48.96 7.39
N GLU A 72 -28.72 -49.00 8.66
CA GLU A 72 -28.66 -50.24 9.41
C GLU A 72 -29.99 -50.47 10.14
N ASN A 73 -30.84 -51.22 9.45
CA ASN A 73 -31.94 -52.06 9.91
C ASN A 73 -31.92 -52.33 11.43
N GLU A 74 -32.84 -51.69 12.18
CA GLU A 74 -33.16 -52.04 13.56
C GLU A 74 -33.69 -53.48 13.62
N THR A 75 -32.79 -54.42 13.92
CA THR A 75 -33.19 -55.73 14.44
C THR A 75 -33.00 -55.72 15.94
N ALA A 76 -34.14 -55.82 16.62
CA ALA A 76 -34.33 -55.76 18.06
C ALA A 76 -33.27 -56.56 18.85
N ILE A 77 -32.56 -55.88 19.73
CA ILE A 77 -31.78 -56.50 20.80
C ILE A 77 -32.76 -56.81 21.94
N PRO A 78 -32.91 -58.07 22.39
CA PRO A 78 -33.77 -58.37 23.54
C PRO A 78 -33.14 -57.81 24.81
N SER A 79 -34.01 -57.26 25.67
CA SER A 79 -33.72 -56.80 27.04
C SER A 79 -32.76 -57.76 27.76
N PRO A 80 -31.71 -57.28 28.45
CA PRO A 80 -30.86 -58.13 29.27
C PRO A 80 -31.58 -58.50 30.56
N ALA A 81 -32.47 -59.50 30.47
CA ALA A 81 -32.83 -60.31 31.61
C ALA A 81 -31.72 -61.36 31.81
N GLU A 82 -31.18 -61.36 33.02
CA GLU A 82 -30.54 -62.49 33.68
C GLU A 82 -29.16 -62.98 33.16
N GLN A 83 -28.17 -62.75 34.04
CA GLN A 83 -27.05 -63.68 34.36
C GLN A 83 -25.94 -63.79 33.27
N TYR A 84 -24.65 -63.72 33.57
CA TYR A 84 -23.89 -64.16 34.74
C TYR A 84 -22.75 -63.17 35.02
N TYR A 85 -22.67 -62.68 36.25
CA TYR A 85 -21.43 -62.12 36.78
C TYR A 85 -20.58 -63.29 37.29
N LEU A 86 -19.34 -63.40 36.79
CA LEU A 86 -18.26 -63.98 37.58
C LEU A 86 -17.89 -62.93 38.63
N VAL A 87 -18.67 -62.89 39.70
CA VAL A 87 -18.24 -62.28 40.95
C VAL A 87 -17.28 -63.30 41.55
N GLU A 88 -15.98 -63.10 41.40
CA GLU A 88 -15.07 -63.61 42.43
C GLU A 88 -15.57 -63.01 43.74
N ALA A 89 -16.20 -63.86 44.54
CA ALA A 89 -16.69 -63.52 45.86
C ALA A 89 -15.49 -63.09 46.70
N TYR A 90 -15.27 -61.79 46.78
CA TYR A 90 -14.49 -61.22 47.87
C TYR A 90 -15.22 -61.58 49.16
N PRO A 91 -14.55 -62.20 50.15
CA PRO A 91 -15.19 -62.59 51.39
C PRO A 91 -15.83 -61.36 52.05
N ALA A 92 -17.05 -61.55 52.56
CA ALA A 92 -17.89 -60.56 53.20
C ALA A 92 -17.38 -60.12 54.60
N ASP A 93 -16.06 -60.02 54.76
CA ASP A 93 -15.37 -59.66 56.01
C ASP A 93 -14.59 -58.33 55.90
N MET A 94 -14.88 -57.51 54.88
CA MET A 94 -14.32 -56.15 54.76
C MET A 94 -15.27 -55.08 55.34
N ALA A 95 -16.07 -55.45 56.34
CA ALA A 95 -16.87 -54.50 57.13
C ALA A 95 -16.02 -53.75 58.17
N ASP A 96 -14.81 -54.23 58.46
CA ASP A 96 -13.84 -53.58 59.33
C ASP A 96 -12.62 -53.14 58.51
N VAL A 97 -12.82 -52.19 57.58
CA VAL A 97 -11.69 -51.37 57.14
C VAL A 97 -11.37 -50.47 58.31
N GLU A 98 -10.43 -50.92 59.14
CA GLU A 98 -9.83 -50.16 60.23
C GLU A 98 -9.53 -48.74 59.74
N THR A 99 -10.39 -47.82 60.14
CA THR A 99 -10.08 -46.41 60.18
C THR A 99 -8.77 -46.28 60.92
N ILE A 100 -7.78 -45.65 60.26
CA ILE A 100 -6.44 -45.30 60.75
C ILE A 100 -6.42 -45.32 62.29
N PRO A 101 -5.53 -46.11 62.92
CA PRO A 101 -5.54 -46.28 64.37
C PRO A 101 -5.55 -44.92 65.05
N PRO A 102 -6.40 -44.71 66.08
CA PRO A 102 -6.41 -43.45 66.77
C PRO A 102 -5.01 -43.22 67.37
N PRO A 103 -4.50 -42.00 67.29
CA PRO A 103 -3.16 -41.69 67.75
C PRO A 103 -3.00 -42.00 69.25
N PRO A 104 -1.76 -42.26 69.71
CA PRO A 104 -1.47 -42.64 71.09
C PRO A 104 -2.07 -41.68 72.12
N ALA A 105 -2.44 -42.17 73.32
CA ALA A 105 -3.12 -41.36 74.34
C ALA A 105 -2.29 -40.16 74.85
N ASP A 106 -0.98 -40.22 74.67
CA ASP A 106 0.04 -39.20 74.94
C ASP A 106 0.23 -38.21 73.78
N TRP A 107 -0.49 -38.38 72.67
CA TRP A 107 -0.48 -37.48 71.52
C TRP A 107 -1.26 -36.19 71.82
N LYS A 108 -0.51 -35.13 72.14
CA LYS A 108 -1.05 -33.78 72.25
C LYS A 108 -1.13 -33.16 70.85
N GLY A 109 -2.24 -33.38 70.17
CA GLY A 109 -2.60 -32.59 68.99
C GLY A 109 -2.61 -31.08 69.29
N ASP A 110 -2.30 -30.29 68.27
CA ASP A 110 -2.23 -28.82 68.21
C ASP A 110 -1.85 -28.10 69.53
N SER A 111 -0.55 -27.98 69.76
CA SER A 111 -0.01 -26.99 70.69
C SER A 111 1.16 -26.28 70.00
N ASP A 112 1.35 -24.99 70.30
CA ASP A 112 2.33 -24.07 69.69
C ASP A 112 3.80 -24.51 69.79
N ALA A 113 4.08 -25.70 70.32
CA ALA A 113 5.40 -26.29 70.47
C ALA A 113 5.80 -27.29 69.37
N ASN A 114 4.92 -27.65 68.42
CA ASN A 114 5.27 -28.61 67.35
C ASN A 114 4.71 -28.20 65.96
N PRO A 115 5.42 -27.35 65.20
CA PRO A 115 4.88 -26.65 64.02
C PRO A 115 4.83 -27.48 62.72
N SER A 116 5.04 -28.80 62.76
CA SER A 116 5.27 -29.60 61.55
C SER A 116 4.07 -30.37 61.02
N PHE A 117 2.87 -30.27 61.62
CA PHE A 117 1.69 -30.97 61.11
C PHE A 117 0.41 -30.14 61.21
N ARG A 118 -0.23 -29.87 60.06
CA ARG A 118 -1.48 -29.10 59.95
C ARG A 118 -2.50 -29.93 59.17
N ALA A 119 -3.56 -30.40 59.83
CA ALA A 119 -4.61 -31.15 59.15
C ALA A 119 -5.41 -30.23 58.21
N LEU A 120 -5.44 -30.55 56.90
CA LEU A 120 -6.01 -29.66 55.88
C LEU A 120 -7.51 -29.91 55.61
N SER A 121 -8.00 -31.16 55.64
CA SER A 121 -9.43 -31.51 55.53
C SER A 121 -9.68 -33.03 55.74
N THR A 122 -10.95 -33.45 55.82
CA THR A 122 -11.37 -34.87 55.87
C THR A 122 -11.54 -35.46 54.46
N LEU A 123 -11.22 -36.75 54.29
CA LEU A 123 -11.41 -37.48 53.02
C LEU A 123 -12.89 -37.50 52.58
N SER A 124 -13.14 -37.38 51.27
CA SER A 124 -14.50 -37.49 50.72
C SER A 124 -15.04 -38.92 50.82
N PRO A 125 -16.35 -39.11 51.01
CA PRO A 125 -16.95 -40.44 51.09
C PRO A 125 -16.80 -41.21 49.76
N PRO A 126 -16.75 -42.56 49.80
CA PRO A 126 -16.63 -43.36 48.60
C PRO A 126 -17.85 -43.18 47.68
N VAL A 127 -17.61 -42.96 46.39
CA VAL A 127 -18.65 -42.82 45.37
C VAL A 127 -18.62 -44.05 44.47
N ASN A 128 -19.72 -44.79 44.42
CA ASN A 128 -19.86 -45.93 43.53
C ASN A 128 -20.17 -45.44 42.10
N ARG A 129 -19.35 -45.83 41.12
CA ARG A 129 -19.53 -45.43 39.71
C ARG A 129 -19.67 -46.65 38.83
N LYS A 130 -20.65 -46.63 37.93
CA LYS A 130 -20.79 -47.63 36.88
C LYS A 130 -19.71 -47.37 35.82
N ILE A 131 -18.77 -48.30 35.68
CA ILE A 131 -17.72 -48.22 34.66
C ILE A 131 -18.15 -49.07 33.48
N GLU A 132 -18.22 -48.45 32.30
CA GLU A 132 -18.46 -49.17 31.05
C GLU A 132 -17.13 -49.60 30.45
N PRO A 133 -17.01 -50.84 29.93
CA PRO A 133 -15.80 -51.29 29.29
C PRO A 133 -15.63 -50.54 27.97
N TYR A 134 -14.54 -49.79 27.84
CA TYR A 134 -14.22 -49.04 26.63
C TYR A 134 -12.78 -49.34 26.18
N GLY A 135 -12.49 -49.06 24.91
CA GLY A 135 -11.14 -49.18 24.35
C GLY A 135 -10.91 -50.39 23.45
N ALA A 136 -9.72 -50.44 22.87
CA ALA A 136 -9.38 -51.36 21.78
C ALA A 136 -9.54 -52.84 22.15
N ALA A 137 -9.21 -53.22 23.39
CA ALA A 137 -9.34 -54.60 23.86
C ALA A 137 -10.80 -55.05 23.96
N PHE A 138 -11.69 -54.18 24.43
CA PHE A 138 -13.14 -54.46 24.50
C PHE A 138 -13.74 -54.54 23.10
N LEU A 139 -13.39 -53.61 22.20
CA LEU A 139 -13.85 -53.65 20.81
C LEU A 139 -13.37 -54.90 20.07
N ALA A 140 -12.14 -55.37 20.34
CA ALA A 140 -11.64 -56.63 19.79
C ALA A 140 -12.41 -57.84 20.35
N TYR A 141 -12.73 -57.84 21.64
CA TYR A 141 -13.57 -58.90 22.24
C TYR A 141 -14.99 -58.90 21.66
N ALA A 142 -15.63 -57.73 21.56
CA ALA A 142 -16.97 -57.59 20.99
C ALA A 142 -17.02 -58.04 19.52
N ARG A 143 -15.99 -57.70 18.73
CA ARG A 143 -15.83 -58.15 17.35
C ARG A 143 -15.71 -59.67 17.24
N ARG A 144 -14.83 -60.28 18.04
CA ARG A 144 -14.68 -61.75 18.09
C ARG A 144 -16.00 -62.43 18.46
N LYS A 145 -16.70 -61.90 19.46
CA LYS A 145 -17.99 -62.43 19.92
C LYS A 145 -19.10 -62.28 18.86
N ARG A 146 -19.18 -61.13 18.18
CA ARG A 146 -20.14 -60.88 17.09
C ARG A 146 -19.93 -61.82 15.90
N HIS A 147 -18.67 -62.13 15.57
CA HIS A 147 -18.32 -62.95 14.41
C HIS A 147 -18.07 -64.44 14.73
N GLY A 148 -18.19 -64.85 16.00
CA GLY A 148 -17.93 -66.23 16.41
C GLY A 148 -16.50 -66.71 16.13
N ARG A 149 -15.50 -65.82 16.20
CA ARG A 149 -14.11 -66.10 15.84
C ARG A 149 -13.25 -66.42 17.07
N THR A 150 -12.31 -67.34 16.92
CA THR A 150 -11.24 -67.50 17.92
C THR A 150 -10.28 -66.31 17.88
N PHE A 151 -9.51 -66.12 18.95
CA PHE A 151 -8.48 -65.06 19.01
C PHE A 151 -7.50 -65.15 17.83
N SER A 152 -7.02 -66.37 17.51
CA SER A 152 -6.04 -66.60 16.44
C SER A 152 -6.58 -66.37 15.03
N GLU A 153 -7.88 -66.56 14.82
CA GLU A 153 -8.54 -66.35 13.53
C GLU A 153 -8.84 -64.88 13.32
N ASP A 154 -9.36 -64.19 14.35
CA ASP A 154 -9.61 -62.74 14.25
C ASP A 154 -8.29 -61.98 14.10
N ASP A 155 -7.22 -62.35 14.81
CA ASP A 155 -5.89 -61.74 14.60
C ASP A 155 -5.37 -61.95 13.18
N ARG A 156 -5.53 -63.15 12.61
CA ARG A 156 -5.14 -63.42 11.20
C ARG A 156 -5.97 -62.61 10.21
N ILE A 157 -7.29 -62.51 10.44
CA ILE A 157 -8.20 -61.75 9.57
C ILE A 157 -7.93 -60.24 9.69
N GLN A 158 -7.68 -59.73 10.89
CA GLN A 158 -7.32 -58.33 11.12
C GLN A 158 -5.95 -58.01 10.53
N ALA A 159 -4.98 -58.92 10.66
CA ALA A 159 -3.68 -58.78 10.01
C ALA A 159 -3.82 -58.77 8.49
N ALA A 160 -4.64 -59.66 7.91
CA ALA A 160 -4.91 -59.70 6.47
C ALA A 160 -5.68 -58.47 5.98
N ALA A 161 -6.70 -58.02 6.71
CA ALA A 161 -7.46 -56.81 6.38
C ALA A 161 -6.61 -55.55 6.50
N LYS A 162 -5.72 -55.49 7.50
CA LYS A 162 -4.75 -54.40 7.65
C LYS A 162 -3.71 -54.42 6.53
N ALA A 163 -3.19 -55.60 6.15
CA ALA A 163 -2.28 -55.74 5.02
C ALA A 163 -2.95 -55.30 3.72
N LYS A 164 -4.17 -55.79 3.44
CA LYS A 164 -4.95 -55.40 2.27
C LYS A 164 -5.25 -53.90 2.23
N ARG A 165 -5.67 -53.30 3.36
CA ARG A 165 -5.89 -51.85 3.43
C ARG A 165 -4.61 -51.06 3.11
N VAL A 166 -3.47 -51.51 3.62
CA VAL A 166 -2.17 -50.88 3.32
C VAL A 166 -1.80 -51.03 1.85
N GLU A 167 -2.14 -52.15 1.20
CA GLU A 167 -1.95 -52.36 -0.25
C GLU A 167 -2.88 -51.44 -1.08
N ASP A 168 -4.17 -51.37 -0.74
CA ASP A 168 -5.16 -50.54 -1.44
C ASP A 168 -4.87 -49.03 -1.25
N ASP A 169 -4.44 -48.59 -0.06
CA ASP A 169 -3.98 -47.22 0.22
C ASP A 169 -2.61 -46.90 -0.45
N ASP A 170 -1.87 -47.91 -0.92
CA ASP A 170 -0.55 -47.78 -1.61
C ASP A 170 -0.67 -47.78 -3.14
N ASP A 171 -1.74 -48.34 -3.71
CA ASP A 171 -1.95 -48.42 -5.16
C ASP A 171 -2.55 -47.16 -5.79
N GLY A 172 -3.29 -46.36 -5.02
CA GLY A 172 -4.04 -45.22 -5.57
C GLY A 172 -3.21 -43.98 -5.98
N GLU A 173 -2.00 -43.78 -5.45
CA GLU A 173 -1.34 -42.46 -5.55
C GLU A 173 -0.02 -42.41 -6.35
N ILE A 174 0.71 -43.53 -6.48
CA ILE A 174 2.07 -43.56 -7.06
C ILE A 174 2.23 -44.80 -7.96
N SER A 175 1.35 -44.97 -8.96
CA SER A 175 1.53 -46.00 -9.98
C SER A 175 1.24 -45.44 -11.36
N GLU A 176 2.19 -44.67 -11.88
CA GLU A 176 2.19 -44.25 -13.29
C GLU A 176 2.53 -45.45 -14.19
N PRO A 177 1.85 -45.62 -15.34
CA PRO A 177 2.15 -46.68 -16.29
C PRO A 177 3.58 -46.54 -16.80
N GLU A 178 4.30 -47.66 -16.82
CA GLU A 178 5.71 -47.68 -17.22
C GLU A 178 5.79 -47.79 -18.75
N ASP A 179 6.31 -46.76 -19.39
CA ASP A 179 6.56 -46.76 -20.83
C ASP A 179 7.63 -47.83 -21.18
N PRO A 180 7.40 -48.70 -22.18
CA PRO A 180 8.42 -49.63 -22.68
C PRO A 180 9.78 -48.99 -22.96
N MET A 181 9.82 -47.73 -23.41
CA MET A 181 11.07 -47.00 -23.63
C MET A 181 11.82 -46.67 -22.33
N MET A 182 11.11 -46.53 -21.20
CA MET A 182 11.74 -46.31 -19.88
C MET A 182 12.41 -47.57 -19.36
N LEU A 183 11.83 -48.75 -19.61
CA LEU A 183 12.40 -50.03 -19.18
C LEU A 183 13.65 -50.41 -19.97
N ALA A 184 13.73 -50.03 -21.25
CA ALA A 184 14.87 -50.31 -22.11
C ALA A 184 16.07 -49.36 -21.88
N ARG A 185 16.00 -48.45 -20.90
CA ARG A 185 17.08 -47.48 -20.64
C ARG A 185 18.28 -48.15 -19.99
N ASP A 186 19.46 -47.79 -20.48
CA ASP A 186 20.72 -48.25 -19.92
C ASP A 186 21.13 -47.46 -18.67
N ALA A 187 21.50 -48.19 -17.61
CA ALA A 187 22.02 -47.60 -16.37
C ALA A 187 23.28 -46.72 -16.55
N LYS A 188 24.01 -46.92 -17.66
CA LYS A 188 25.22 -46.15 -17.95
C LYS A 188 24.92 -44.70 -18.34
N ASP A 189 23.75 -44.45 -18.94
CA ASP A 189 23.31 -43.10 -19.32
C ASP A 189 22.36 -42.50 -18.26
N TRP A 190 22.73 -42.61 -16.99
CA TRP A 190 21.89 -42.12 -15.89
C TRP A 190 21.78 -40.59 -15.83
N ARG A 191 22.69 -39.85 -16.49
CA ARG A 191 22.68 -38.38 -16.49
C ARG A 191 21.60 -37.80 -17.40
N GLY A 192 21.23 -38.47 -18.48
CA GLY A 192 20.13 -38.07 -19.35
C GLY A 192 18.74 -38.52 -18.86
N GLN A 193 18.67 -39.20 -17.71
CA GLN A 193 17.43 -39.82 -17.23
C GLN A 193 16.62 -38.87 -16.35
N ASP A 194 15.31 -38.90 -16.54
CA ASP A 194 14.36 -38.31 -15.62
C ASP A 194 14.19 -39.21 -14.39
N HIS A 195 14.90 -38.88 -13.30
CA HIS A 195 14.89 -39.64 -12.05
C HIS A 195 13.50 -39.67 -11.38
N TYR A 196 12.68 -38.63 -11.55
CA TYR A 196 11.32 -38.63 -11.01
C TYR A 196 10.43 -39.59 -11.80
N ALA A 197 10.54 -39.60 -13.13
CA ALA A 197 9.79 -40.53 -13.97
C ALA A 197 10.18 -42.00 -13.72
N VAL A 198 11.48 -42.28 -13.49
CA VAL A 198 11.94 -43.64 -13.15
C VAL A 198 11.27 -44.14 -11.86
N LEU A 199 11.14 -43.29 -10.85
CA LEU A 199 10.44 -43.64 -9.60
C LEU A 199 8.90 -43.60 -9.72
N GLY A 200 8.34 -43.06 -10.81
CA GLY A 200 6.88 -42.88 -10.98
C GLY A 200 6.33 -41.68 -10.21
N LEU A 201 7.15 -40.66 -10.03
CA LEU A 201 6.81 -39.39 -9.35
C LEU A 201 6.71 -38.23 -10.35
N SER A 202 6.41 -38.49 -11.62
CA SER A 202 6.36 -37.46 -12.68
C SER A 202 5.34 -36.36 -12.39
N LYS A 203 4.25 -36.69 -11.68
CA LYS A 203 3.24 -35.72 -11.23
C LYS A 203 3.74 -34.78 -10.13
N TYR A 204 4.54 -35.28 -9.19
CA TYR A 204 4.97 -34.51 -8.01
C TYR A 204 6.31 -33.79 -8.25
N ARG A 205 7.26 -34.39 -8.99
CA ARG A 205 8.60 -33.87 -9.30
C ARG A 205 9.27 -33.20 -8.09
N PHE A 206 9.68 -31.94 -8.22
CA PHE A 206 10.28 -31.13 -7.16
C PHE A 206 9.38 -30.91 -5.93
N LYS A 207 8.05 -31.10 -6.04
CA LYS A 207 7.10 -31.04 -4.92
C LYS A 207 7.01 -32.36 -4.15
N ALA A 208 7.65 -33.43 -4.62
CA ALA A 208 7.61 -34.73 -3.95
C ALA A 208 8.30 -34.65 -2.57
N THR A 209 7.65 -35.21 -1.55
CA THR A 209 8.23 -35.31 -0.21
C THR A 209 9.22 -36.47 -0.11
N ASP A 210 10.13 -36.42 0.85
CA ASP A 210 11.11 -37.49 1.08
C ASP A 210 10.42 -38.83 1.40
N GLU A 211 9.25 -38.79 2.04
CA GLU A 211 8.43 -39.97 2.32
C GLU A 211 7.87 -40.59 1.04
N GLN A 212 7.36 -39.75 0.12
CA GLN A 212 6.88 -40.19 -1.19
C GLN A 212 8.01 -40.79 -2.02
N ILE A 213 9.22 -40.21 -2.00
CA ILE A 213 10.40 -40.74 -2.69
C ILE A 213 10.78 -42.12 -2.15
N LYS A 214 10.83 -42.27 -0.82
CA LYS A 214 11.14 -43.57 -0.18
C LYS A 214 10.06 -44.61 -0.47
N LYS A 215 8.78 -44.22 -0.44
CA LYS A 215 7.64 -45.11 -0.74
C LYS A 215 7.68 -45.58 -2.20
N ALA A 216 7.85 -44.65 -3.14
CA ALA A 216 7.98 -44.94 -4.56
C ALA A 216 9.16 -45.89 -4.87
N HIS A 217 10.32 -45.64 -4.27
CA HIS A 217 11.49 -46.49 -4.42
C HIS A 217 11.24 -47.92 -3.91
N ARG A 218 10.68 -48.10 -2.70
CA ARG A 218 10.33 -49.44 -2.18
C ARG A 218 9.40 -50.18 -3.13
N LYS A 219 8.37 -49.51 -3.66
CA LYS A 219 7.41 -50.08 -4.60
C LYS A 219 8.09 -50.51 -5.91
N LYS A 220 8.93 -49.65 -6.49
CA LYS A 220 9.68 -49.93 -7.74
C LYS A 220 10.69 -51.06 -7.58
N VAL A 221 11.41 -51.09 -6.45
CA VAL A 221 12.35 -52.18 -6.11
C VAL A 221 11.62 -53.52 -6.00
N LEU A 222 10.47 -53.59 -5.31
CA LEU A 222 9.69 -54.83 -5.19
C LEU A 222 9.13 -55.32 -6.53
N LYS A 223 8.83 -54.41 -7.45
CA LYS A 223 8.29 -54.72 -8.78
C LYS A 223 9.37 -55.19 -9.76
N HIS A 224 10.54 -54.57 -9.73
CA HIS A 224 11.64 -54.80 -10.68
C HIS A 224 12.85 -55.50 -10.08
N HIS A 225 12.70 -56.15 -8.92
CA HIS A 225 13.79 -56.88 -8.29
C HIS A 225 14.31 -57.98 -9.24
N PRO A 226 15.65 -58.10 -9.42
CA PRO A 226 16.23 -59.06 -10.38
C PRO A 226 15.81 -60.51 -10.10
N ASP A 227 15.67 -60.89 -8.83
CA ASP A 227 15.20 -62.24 -8.42
C ASP A 227 13.78 -62.56 -8.92
N LYS A 228 12.85 -61.60 -8.80
CA LYS A 228 11.46 -61.76 -9.23
C LYS A 228 11.33 -61.73 -10.76
N LYS A 229 12.17 -60.95 -11.43
CA LYS A 229 12.23 -60.83 -12.90
C LYS A 229 12.89 -62.05 -13.55
N ALA A 230 13.91 -62.62 -12.90
CA ALA A 230 14.55 -63.87 -13.32
C ALA A 230 13.55 -65.04 -13.27
N ALA A 231 12.67 -65.09 -12.26
CA ALA A 231 11.59 -66.08 -12.19
C ALA A 231 10.57 -65.98 -13.35
N THR A 232 10.47 -64.83 -14.00
CA THR A 232 9.62 -64.60 -15.19
C THR A 232 10.37 -64.67 -16.53
N GLY A 233 11.67 -64.99 -16.53
CA GLY A 233 12.46 -65.17 -17.77
C GLY A 233 12.82 -63.88 -18.52
N GLN A 234 12.77 -62.71 -17.87
CA GLN A 234 13.11 -61.41 -18.49
C GLN A 234 14.52 -60.96 -18.04
N GLU A 235 15.53 -61.08 -18.90
CA GLU A 235 16.91 -60.64 -18.62
C GLU A 235 17.11 -59.12 -18.66
N GLU A 236 16.20 -58.37 -19.29
CA GLU A 236 16.29 -56.90 -19.43
C GLU A 236 16.04 -56.12 -18.12
N GLY A 237 15.70 -56.80 -17.02
CA GLY A 237 15.35 -56.16 -15.74
C GLY A 237 16.51 -55.57 -14.94
N ASP A 238 17.75 -56.01 -15.17
CA ASP A 238 18.91 -55.58 -14.36
C ASP A 238 19.34 -54.13 -14.65
N SER A 239 19.23 -53.69 -15.91
CA SER A 239 19.59 -52.31 -16.28
C SER A 239 18.63 -51.30 -15.67
N PHE A 240 17.32 -51.57 -15.77
CA PHE A 240 16.29 -50.71 -15.17
C PHE A 240 16.35 -50.68 -13.64
N PHE A 241 16.68 -51.81 -13.00
CA PHE A 241 16.87 -51.87 -11.55
C PHE A 241 18.01 -50.96 -11.08
N LYS A 242 19.13 -50.92 -11.82
CA LYS A 242 20.24 -49.99 -11.55
C LYS A 242 19.83 -48.53 -11.77
N CYS A 243 18.99 -48.24 -12.77
CA CYS A 243 18.40 -46.91 -12.96
C CYS A 243 17.54 -46.48 -11.74
N ILE A 244 16.72 -47.39 -11.20
CA ILE A 244 15.92 -47.13 -9.99
C ILE A 244 16.80 -46.79 -8.79
N GLN A 245 17.87 -47.57 -8.57
CA GLN A 245 18.81 -47.30 -7.48
C GLN A 245 19.47 -45.93 -7.64
N LYS A 246 19.90 -45.59 -8.86
CA LYS A 246 20.55 -44.32 -9.15
C LYS A 246 19.60 -43.13 -8.97
N ALA A 247 18.36 -43.26 -9.44
CA ALA A 247 17.32 -42.26 -9.25
C ALA A 247 17.05 -41.98 -7.77
N HIS A 248 16.92 -43.02 -6.95
CA HIS A 248 16.75 -42.87 -5.51
C HIS A 248 17.99 -42.25 -4.83
N GLU A 249 19.22 -42.62 -5.24
CA GLU A 249 20.46 -42.03 -4.72
C GLU A 249 20.50 -40.51 -4.94
N ILE A 250 20.11 -40.05 -6.14
CA ILE A 250 20.11 -38.62 -6.50
C ILE A 250 18.99 -37.88 -5.77
N LEU A 251 17.78 -38.45 -5.73
CA LEU A 251 16.61 -37.79 -5.15
C LEU A 251 16.57 -37.81 -3.62
N THR A 252 17.32 -38.70 -2.97
CA THR A 252 17.39 -38.78 -1.49
C THR A 252 18.35 -37.75 -0.91
N ASP A 253 19.47 -37.47 -1.58
CA ASP A 253 20.43 -36.46 -1.13
C ASP A 253 19.92 -35.05 -1.51
N PRO A 254 19.65 -34.17 -0.54
CA PRO A 254 19.11 -32.84 -0.83
C PRO A 254 20.03 -32.00 -1.73
N VAL A 255 21.35 -32.19 -1.68
CA VAL A 255 22.30 -31.45 -2.51
C VAL A 255 22.22 -31.91 -3.95
N ARG A 256 22.28 -33.22 -4.17
CA ARG A 256 22.20 -33.83 -5.52
C ARG A 256 20.82 -33.65 -6.14
N ARG A 257 19.76 -33.76 -5.33
CA ARG A 257 18.39 -33.46 -5.75
C ARG A 257 18.28 -32.03 -6.24
N ARG A 258 18.82 -31.07 -5.49
CA ARG A 258 18.84 -29.66 -5.91
C ARG A 258 19.64 -29.43 -7.19
N GLN A 259 20.78 -30.11 -7.36
CA GLN A 259 21.57 -30.03 -8.60
C GLN A 259 20.76 -30.56 -9.80
N PHE A 260 20.06 -31.68 -9.63
CA PHE A 260 19.19 -32.25 -10.66
C PHE A 260 17.97 -31.35 -10.94
N ASP A 261 17.26 -30.90 -9.92
CA ASP A 261 16.12 -29.98 -10.04
C ASP A 261 16.52 -28.67 -10.75
N SER A 262 17.79 -28.26 -10.62
CA SER A 262 18.31 -27.09 -11.33
C SER A 262 18.35 -27.25 -12.84
N VAL A 263 18.26 -28.46 -13.40
CA VAL A 263 18.31 -28.72 -14.85
C VAL A 263 17.15 -29.58 -15.34
N ASP A 264 16.11 -29.71 -14.51
CA ASP A 264 14.93 -30.51 -14.84
C ASP A 264 14.05 -29.82 -15.91
N GLU A 265 14.33 -30.12 -17.18
CA GLU A 265 13.65 -29.59 -18.36
C GLU A 265 12.17 -29.98 -18.41
N ALA A 266 11.80 -31.17 -17.91
CA ALA A 266 10.42 -31.65 -17.98
C ALA A 266 9.49 -30.97 -16.96
N ALA A 267 10.03 -30.14 -16.08
CA ALA A 267 9.26 -29.23 -15.23
C ALA A 267 9.22 -27.79 -15.77
N ASP A 268 9.91 -27.50 -16.88
CA ASP A 268 9.88 -26.19 -17.51
C ASP A 268 8.60 -26.01 -18.33
N VAL A 269 8.00 -24.82 -18.24
CA VAL A 269 6.77 -24.48 -18.95
C VAL A 269 7.15 -23.55 -20.09
N GLU A 270 6.86 -23.95 -21.32
CA GLU A 270 7.18 -23.14 -22.50
C GLU A 270 6.40 -21.81 -22.49
N PRO A 271 7.04 -20.71 -22.91
CA PRO A 271 6.37 -19.41 -23.00
C PRO A 271 5.27 -19.46 -24.07
N PRO A 272 4.07 -18.92 -23.78
CA PRO A 272 2.96 -18.98 -24.70
C PRO A 272 3.20 -18.12 -25.94
N SER A 273 2.68 -18.55 -27.09
CA SER A 273 2.75 -17.80 -28.32
C SER A 273 1.78 -16.61 -28.32
N LYS A 274 2.06 -15.59 -29.15
CA LYS A 274 1.19 -14.40 -29.31
C LYS A 274 -0.27 -14.75 -29.68
N LYS A 275 -0.50 -15.88 -30.34
CA LYS A 275 -1.86 -16.33 -30.73
C LYS A 275 -2.64 -16.88 -29.54
N GLU A 276 -1.96 -17.56 -28.62
CA GLU A 276 -2.58 -18.19 -27.45
C GLU A 276 -2.96 -17.18 -26.36
N VAL A 277 -2.30 -16.01 -26.35
CA VAL A 277 -2.52 -14.95 -25.36
C VAL A 277 -3.38 -13.78 -25.85
N GLN A 278 -4.09 -13.94 -26.99
CA GLN A 278 -4.96 -12.88 -27.52
C GLN A 278 -6.10 -12.48 -26.58
N LYS A 279 -6.55 -13.41 -25.72
CA LYS A 279 -7.57 -13.12 -24.70
C LYS A 279 -6.88 -12.70 -23.39
N PRO A 280 -7.28 -11.59 -22.74
CA PRO A 280 -6.65 -11.14 -21.49
C PRO A 280 -6.65 -12.22 -20.39
N SER A 281 -7.75 -12.94 -20.21
CA SER A 281 -7.82 -14.06 -19.25
C SER A 281 -6.82 -15.19 -19.55
N ALA A 282 -6.58 -15.48 -20.83
CA ALA A 282 -5.62 -16.50 -21.25
C ALA A 282 -4.17 -16.03 -21.06
N PHE A 283 -3.90 -14.73 -21.27
CA PHE A 283 -2.59 -14.11 -21.01
C PHE A 283 -2.14 -14.37 -19.57
N TYR A 284 -2.94 -13.94 -18.57
CA TYR A 284 -2.55 -14.08 -17.17
C TYR A 284 -2.43 -15.55 -16.76
N LYS A 285 -3.35 -16.42 -17.19
CA LYS A 285 -3.30 -17.84 -16.84
C LYS A 285 -2.03 -18.52 -17.36
N LYS A 286 -1.66 -18.27 -18.62
CA LYS A 286 -0.51 -18.90 -19.26
C LYS A 286 0.81 -18.32 -18.73
N TRP A 287 0.92 -17.00 -18.62
CA TRP A 287 2.14 -16.38 -18.12
C TRP A 287 2.36 -16.61 -16.62
N ASN A 288 1.31 -16.65 -15.79
CA ASN A 288 1.47 -17.01 -14.38
C ASN A 288 2.04 -18.42 -14.23
N ALA A 289 1.63 -19.40 -15.05
CA ALA A 289 2.18 -20.75 -14.99
C ALA A 289 3.69 -20.78 -15.33
N VAL A 290 4.11 -19.99 -16.33
CA VAL A 290 5.52 -19.84 -16.70
C VAL A 290 6.33 -19.18 -15.57
N PHE A 291 5.84 -18.08 -15.01
CA PHE A 291 6.55 -17.40 -13.93
C PHE A 291 6.53 -18.21 -12.62
N GLU A 292 5.51 -19.03 -12.37
CA GLU A 292 5.47 -19.95 -11.24
C GLU A 292 6.49 -21.08 -11.40
N SER A 293 6.67 -21.62 -12.62
CA SER A 293 7.71 -22.62 -12.87
C SER A 293 9.11 -22.03 -12.74
N GLU A 294 9.32 -20.78 -13.13
CA GLU A 294 10.61 -20.09 -12.94
C GLU A 294 10.83 -19.64 -11.48
N ALA A 295 9.76 -19.29 -10.75
CA ALA A 295 9.83 -18.77 -9.39
C ALA A 295 10.44 -19.77 -8.40
N ARG A 296 10.35 -21.07 -8.70
CA ARG A 296 10.99 -22.15 -7.92
C ARG A 296 12.50 -21.95 -7.78
N PHE A 297 13.11 -21.26 -8.74
CA PHE A 297 14.54 -21.00 -8.77
C PHE A 297 14.97 -19.74 -7.99
N SER A 298 14.03 -18.98 -7.42
CA SER A 298 14.38 -17.72 -6.77
C SER A 298 14.99 -17.91 -5.38
N ASN A 299 16.08 -17.19 -5.10
CA ASN A 299 16.62 -17.01 -3.75
C ASN A 299 15.78 -16.05 -2.89
N LYS A 300 14.98 -15.17 -3.53
CA LYS A 300 14.25 -14.10 -2.86
C LYS A 300 12.77 -14.45 -2.78
N GLN A 301 12.21 -14.46 -1.57
CA GLN A 301 10.81 -14.75 -1.31
C GLN A 301 10.19 -13.63 -0.44
N PRO A 302 8.91 -13.27 -0.63
CA PRO A 302 7.96 -13.85 -1.58
C PRO A 302 8.21 -13.39 -3.03
N VAL A 303 7.98 -14.28 -4.00
CA VAL A 303 8.01 -13.91 -5.43
C VAL A 303 6.73 -13.16 -5.80
N PRO A 304 6.80 -11.93 -6.35
CA PRO A 304 5.64 -11.20 -6.85
C PRO A 304 4.93 -11.96 -7.96
N LYS A 305 3.60 -11.94 -7.94
CA LYS A 305 2.75 -12.55 -8.99
C LYS A 305 2.49 -11.53 -10.09
N LEU A 306 2.26 -12.00 -11.32
CA LEU A 306 1.95 -11.12 -12.47
C LEU A 306 0.65 -10.33 -12.26
N GLY A 307 -0.26 -10.86 -11.45
CA GLY A 307 -1.55 -10.25 -11.14
C GLY A 307 -2.62 -10.52 -12.20
N ASP A 308 -3.53 -9.56 -12.35
CA ASP A 308 -4.66 -9.59 -13.28
C ASP A 308 -4.81 -8.25 -14.03
N ASP A 309 -5.91 -8.07 -14.77
CA ASP A 309 -6.16 -6.85 -15.57
C ASP A 309 -6.35 -5.58 -14.75
N ASN A 310 -6.70 -5.72 -13.47
CA ASN A 310 -6.97 -4.62 -12.54
C ASN A 310 -5.78 -4.30 -11.62
N SER A 311 -4.66 -5.03 -11.74
CA SER A 311 -3.46 -4.75 -10.96
C SER A 311 -2.98 -3.32 -11.16
N THR A 312 -2.52 -2.70 -10.08
CA THR A 312 -2.06 -1.31 -10.12
C THR A 312 -0.76 -1.20 -10.89
N LYS A 313 -0.43 0.04 -11.28
CA LYS A 313 0.83 0.28 -11.98
C LYS A 313 2.03 -0.10 -11.11
N GLU A 314 1.95 0.18 -9.81
CA GLU A 314 2.99 -0.09 -8.84
C GLU A 314 3.22 -1.60 -8.66
N GLU A 315 2.15 -2.40 -8.57
CA GLU A 315 2.24 -3.86 -8.48
C GLU A 315 2.87 -4.47 -9.74
N VAL A 316 2.53 -3.92 -10.91
CA VAL A 316 3.09 -4.36 -12.19
C VAL A 316 4.56 -3.98 -12.31
N GLU A 317 4.94 -2.77 -11.88
CA GLU A 317 6.34 -2.33 -11.84
C GLU A 317 7.17 -3.19 -10.86
N GLU A 318 6.67 -3.46 -9.65
CA GLU A 318 7.34 -4.34 -8.67
C GLU A 318 7.57 -5.75 -9.23
N PHE A 319 6.57 -6.31 -9.92
CA PHE A 319 6.68 -7.60 -10.59
C PHE A 319 7.82 -7.60 -11.61
N TYR A 320 7.81 -6.67 -12.58
CA TYR A 320 8.83 -6.64 -13.62
C TYR A 320 10.21 -6.32 -13.06
N ASP A 321 10.32 -5.42 -12.08
CA ASP A 321 11.58 -5.09 -11.42
C ASP A 321 12.18 -6.29 -10.68
N PHE A 322 11.35 -7.11 -10.02
CA PHE A 322 11.78 -8.37 -9.42
C PHE A 322 12.37 -9.32 -10.46
N TRP A 323 11.67 -9.52 -11.59
CA TRP A 323 12.09 -10.45 -12.63
C TRP A 323 13.29 -9.97 -13.45
N TYR A 324 13.47 -8.65 -13.65
CA TYR A 324 14.70 -8.12 -14.25
C TYR A 324 15.92 -8.27 -13.33
N ASN A 325 15.69 -8.28 -12.01
CA ASN A 325 16.72 -8.48 -10.98
C ASN A 325 16.64 -9.87 -10.34
N PHE A 326 16.17 -10.85 -11.11
CA PHE A 326 15.95 -12.21 -10.63
C PHE A 326 17.26 -12.85 -10.18
N ASP A 327 17.25 -13.37 -8.95
CA ASP A 327 18.39 -14.03 -8.34
C ASP A 327 18.10 -15.52 -8.24
N SER A 328 18.74 -16.28 -9.14
CA SER A 328 18.51 -17.72 -9.30
C SER A 328 19.53 -18.54 -8.50
N TRP A 329 19.04 -19.56 -7.79
CA TRP A 329 19.93 -20.53 -7.15
C TRP A 329 20.47 -21.62 -8.08
N ARG A 330 20.07 -21.67 -9.36
CA ARG A 330 20.52 -22.71 -10.29
C ARG A 330 22.04 -22.76 -10.37
N THR A 331 22.60 -23.96 -10.18
CA THR A 331 24.07 -24.16 -10.19
C THR A 331 24.58 -24.78 -11.48
N PHE A 332 23.74 -25.54 -12.21
CA PHE A 332 24.09 -26.27 -13.44
C PHE A 332 25.22 -27.29 -13.27
N GLU A 333 25.53 -27.67 -12.03
CA GLU A 333 26.60 -28.59 -11.67
C GLU A 333 26.33 -30.03 -12.11
N TYR A 334 25.05 -30.42 -12.19
CA TYR A 334 24.65 -31.73 -12.71
C TYR A 334 25.14 -31.98 -14.15
N LEU A 335 25.33 -30.91 -14.93
CA LEU A 335 25.79 -30.93 -16.31
C LEU A 335 27.31 -30.78 -16.46
N ASP A 336 28.07 -30.94 -15.37
CA ASP A 336 29.53 -31.01 -15.43
C ASP A 336 29.95 -32.34 -16.09
N GLU A 337 30.66 -32.23 -17.21
CA GLU A 337 31.05 -33.35 -18.07
C GLU A 337 32.03 -34.29 -17.37
N ASP A 338 33.03 -33.73 -16.71
CA ASP A 338 34.15 -34.45 -16.13
C ASP A 338 34.09 -34.31 -14.59
N VAL A 339 33.97 -35.42 -13.87
CA VAL A 339 34.09 -35.41 -12.40
C VAL A 339 35.56 -35.63 -12.08
N PRO A 340 36.23 -34.73 -11.32
CA PRO A 340 37.63 -34.93 -10.99
C PRO A 340 37.84 -36.26 -10.27
N ASP A 341 38.65 -37.15 -10.85
CA ASP A 341 39.03 -38.41 -10.20
C ASP A 341 40.07 -38.11 -9.12
N ASP A 342 39.88 -38.71 -7.94
CA ASP A 342 40.81 -38.54 -6.82
C ASP A 342 42.15 -39.26 -7.06
N ASN A 343 42.22 -40.15 -8.06
CA ASN A 343 43.45 -40.87 -8.44
C ASN A 343 44.34 -40.10 -9.44
N GLU A 344 43.90 -38.94 -9.95
CA GLU A 344 44.65 -38.13 -10.91
C GLU A 344 45.44 -36.99 -10.24
N GLY A 345 46.53 -36.55 -10.88
CA GLY A 345 47.40 -35.50 -10.33
C GLY A 345 46.68 -34.19 -10.04
N ARG A 346 47.12 -33.46 -9.01
CA ARG A 346 46.52 -32.18 -8.55
C ARG A 346 46.25 -31.17 -9.67
N ASP A 347 47.16 -31.06 -10.64
CA ASP A 347 47.03 -30.12 -11.75
C ASP A 347 45.92 -30.53 -12.73
N HIS A 348 45.70 -31.84 -12.91
CA HIS A 348 44.59 -32.36 -13.70
C HIS A 348 43.26 -32.01 -13.04
N LYS A 349 43.11 -32.29 -11.74
CA LYS A 349 41.93 -31.92 -10.94
C LYS A 349 41.61 -30.42 -11.05
N ARG A 350 42.63 -29.56 -10.89
CA ARG A 350 42.47 -28.11 -11.05
C ARG A 350 42.04 -27.70 -12.46
N HIS A 351 42.55 -28.37 -13.49
CA HIS A 351 42.17 -28.10 -14.88
C HIS A 351 40.71 -28.46 -15.14
N ILE A 352 40.26 -29.64 -14.69
CA ILE A 352 38.87 -30.09 -14.80
C ILE A 352 37.91 -29.17 -14.05
N GLU A 353 38.22 -28.84 -12.79
CA GLU A 353 37.41 -27.89 -12.00
C GLU A 353 37.27 -26.53 -12.69
N LYS A 354 38.35 -26.05 -13.33
CA LYS A 354 38.31 -24.80 -14.11
C LYS A 354 37.46 -24.93 -15.37
N LYS A 355 37.54 -26.05 -16.10
CA LYS A 355 36.71 -26.33 -17.29
C LYS A 355 35.23 -26.33 -16.90
N ASN A 356 34.87 -27.06 -15.84
CA ASN A 356 33.51 -27.13 -15.33
C ASN A 356 33.02 -25.77 -14.82
N ALA A 357 33.83 -25.04 -14.05
CA ALA A 357 33.46 -23.70 -13.58
C ALA A 357 33.16 -22.74 -14.74
N ASN A 358 33.94 -22.80 -15.83
CA ASN A 358 33.68 -22.01 -17.02
C ASN A 358 32.39 -22.44 -17.74
N ALA A 359 32.13 -23.74 -17.85
CA ALA A 359 30.90 -24.28 -18.42
C ALA A 359 29.66 -23.84 -17.62
N ARG A 360 29.70 -23.96 -16.29
CA ARG A 360 28.63 -23.47 -15.40
C ARG A 360 28.42 -21.97 -15.54
N LYS A 361 29.49 -21.18 -15.59
CA LYS A 361 29.39 -19.72 -15.80
C LYS A 361 28.72 -19.38 -17.13
N LYS A 362 29.06 -20.11 -18.20
CA LYS A 362 28.42 -19.95 -19.51
C LYS A 362 26.92 -20.28 -19.44
N ARG A 363 26.54 -21.43 -18.90
CA ARG A 363 25.13 -21.83 -18.74
C ARG A 363 24.33 -20.86 -17.88
N LYS A 364 24.91 -20.35 -16.78
CA LYS A 364 24.29 -19.29 -15.98
C LYS A 364 24.06 -18.01 -16.79
N SER A 365 25.02 -17.60 -17.62
CA SER A 365 24.85 -16.41 -18.46
C SER A 365 23.77 -16.62 -19.54
N GLU A 366 23.69 -17.82 -20.10
CA GLU A 366 22.66 -18.20 -21.08
C GLU A 366 21.27 -18.25 -20.44
N ASP A 367 21.15 -18.80 -19.22
CA ASP A 367 19.89 -18.83 -18.47
C ASP A 367 19.41 -17.43 -18.07
N ILE A 368 20.32 -16.54 -17.64
CA ILE A 368 19.97 -15.13 -17.38
C ILE A 368 19.49 -14.44 -18.66
N ALA A 369 20.15 -14.69 -19.80
CA ALA A 369 19.73 -14.12 -21.08
C ALA A 369 18.37 -14.69 -21.53
N ARG A 370 18.14 -15.99 -21.34
CA ARG A 370 16.85 -16.66 -21.59
C ARG A 370 15.74 -16.04 -20.76
N LEU A 371 15.96 -15.88 -19.45
CA LEU A 371 14.96 -15.31 -18.54
C LEU A 371 14.65 -13.85 -18.88
N ARG A 372 15.68 -13.04 -19.21
CA ARG A 372 15.46 -11.66 -19.68
C ARG A 372 14.61 -11.60 -20.93
N LYS A 373 14.90 -12.45 -21.92
CA LYS A 373 14.08 -12.55 -23.14
C LYS A 373 12.64 -12.94 -22.82
N LEU A 374 12.44 -13.89 -21.91
CA LEU A 374 11.11 -14.31 -21.45
C LEU A 374 10.33 -13.14 -20.81
N VAL A 375 11.00 -12.35 -19.96
CA VAL A 375 10.43 -11.15 -19.34
C VAL A 375 10.09 -10.09 -20.39
N ASP A 376 10.99 -9.84 -21.35
CA ASP A 376 10.77 -8.89 -22.44
C ASP A 376 9.59 -9.31 -23.34
N ASP A 377 9.48 -10.60 -23.65
CA ASP A 377 8.37 -11.16 -24.43
C ASP A 377 7.04 -10.97 -23.70
N CYS A 378 6.99 -11.24 -22.38
CA CYS A 378 5.82 -10.97 -21.56
C CYS A 378 5.46 -9.48 -21.54
N LEU A 379 6.44 -8.60 -21.30
CA LEU A 379 6.28 -7.15 -21.24
C LEU A 379 5.75 -6.57 -22.57
N ALA A 380 6.20 -7.11 -23.71
CA ALA A 380 5.74 -6.70 -25.02
C ALA A 380 4.27 -7.07 -25.29
N MET A 381 3.82 -8.18 -24.71
CA MET A 381 2.45 -8.69 -24.85
C MET A 381 1.48 -8.03 -23.85
N ASP A 382 1.94 -7.63 -22.67
CA ASP A 382 1.12 -7.03 -21.61
C ASP A 382 0.37 -5.76 -22.07
N GLU A 383 -0.96 -5.78 -21.94
CA GLU A 383 -1.84 -4.67 -22.32
C GLU A 383 -1.85 -3.54 -21.29
N ARG A 384 -1.66 -3.84 -20.00
CA ARG A 384 -1.66 -2.85 -18.91
C ARG A 384 -0.54 -1.86 -19.08
N ILE A 385 0.64 -2.34 -19.46
CA ILE A 385 1.80 -1.48 -19.79
C ILE A 385 1.49 -0.53 -20.95
N LYS A 386 0.77 -1.01 -21.98
CA LYS A 386 0.32 -0.15 -23.09
C LYS A 386 -0.66 0.90 -22.60
N ARG A 387 -1.63 0.52 -21.76
CA ARG A 387 -2.60 1.44 -21.13
C ARG A 387 -1.90 2.49 -20.27
N PHE A 388 -0.94 2.10 -19.42
CA PHE A 388 -0.17 3.02 -18.59
C PHE A 388 0.68 3.98 -19.42
N ARG A 389 1.33 3.51 -20.50
CA ARG A 389 2.06 4.39 -21.43
C ARG A 389 1.14 5.39 -22.13
N GLN A 390 -0.04 4.95 -22.57
CA GLN A 390 -1.05 5.82 -23.18
C GLN A 390 -1.56 6.87 -22.18
N GLN A 391 -1.92 6.46 -20.97
CA GLN A 391 -2.37 7.35 -19.89
C GLN A 391 -1.28 8.37 -19.52
N ALA A 392 -0.02 7.94 -19.38
CA ALA A 392 1.10 8.83 -19.09
C ALA A 392 1.32 9.84 -20.23
N SER A 393 1.22 9.41 -21.49
CA SER A 393 1.35 10.31 -22.64
C SER A 393 0.18 11.31 -22.71
N ALA A 394 -1.05 10.86 -22.46
CA ALA A 394 -2.24 11.71 -22.39
C ALA A 394 -2.14 12.73 -21.25
N GLN A 395 -1.67 12.32 -20.06
CA GLN A 395 -1.47 13.20 -18.92
C GLN A 395 -0.37 14.24 -19.20
N LYS A 396 0.73 13.84 -19.85
CA LYS A 396 1.80 14.75 -20.27
C LYS A 396 1.30 15.77 -21.31
N ASN A 397 0.52 15.31 -22.30
CA ASN A 397 -0.08 16.20 -23.30
C ASN A 397 -1.10 17.14 -22.69
N LYS A 398 -1.97 16.65 -21.79
CA LYS A 398 -2.91 17.47 -21.02
C LYS A 398 -2.18 18.55 -20.23
N LYS A 399 -1.13 18.20 -19.49
CA LYS A 399 -0.30 19.15 -18.73
C LYS A 399 0.39 20.17 -19.63
N LYS A 400 0.83 19.77 -20.83
CA LYS A 400 1.41 20.69 -21.83
C LYS A 400 0.36 21.68 -22.34
N ILE A 401 -0.83 21.20 -22.70
CA ILE A 401 -1.95 22.02 -23.17
C ILE A 401 -2.40 22.98 -22.06
N GLU A 402 -2.54 22.52 -20.83
CA GLU A 402 -2.89 23.36 -19.67
C GLU A 402 -1.84 24.46 -19.43
N LYS A 403 -0.55 24.13 -19.52
CA LYS A 403 0.53 25.12 -19.40
C LYS A 403 0.51 26.14 -20.53
N GLU A 404 0.25 25.71 -21.76
CA GLU A 404 0.16 26.59 -22.93
C GLU A 404 -1.07 27.51 -22.85
N LEU A 405 -2.23 26.99 -22.44
CA LEU A 405 -3.44 27.77 -22.19
C LEU A 405 -3.23 28.78 -21.05
N ALA A 406 -2.58 28.38 -19.96
CA ALA A 406 -2.24 29.28 -18.86
C ALA A 406 -1.30 30.40 -19.32
N ALA A 407 -0.25 30.07 -20.08
CA ALA A 407 0.67 31.07 -20.63
C ALA A 407 -0.01 32.01 -21.63
N LYS A 408 -0.92 31.50 -22.46
CA LYS A 408 -1.71 32.32 -23.40
C LYS A 408 -2.65 33.26 -22.65
N LYS A 409 -3.31 32.78 -21.59
CA LYS A 409 -4.17 33.61 -20.75
C LYS A 409 -3.37 34.69 -20.02
N GLU A 410 -2.22 34.34 -19.45
CA GLU A 410 -1.32 35.32 -18.80
C GLU A 410 -0.80 36.37 -19.79
N ALA A 411 -0.44 35.96 -21.01
CA ALA A 411 -0.02 36.89 -22.06
C ALA A 411 -1.17 37.81 -22.51
N GLU A 412 -2.39 37.28 -22.62
CA GLU A 412 -3.59 38.06 -22.94
C GLU A 412 -3.94 39.05 -21.82
N ASP A 413 -3.91 38.60 -20.56
CA ASP A 413 -4.18 39.45 -19.39
C ASP A 413 -3.11 40.54 -19.26
N LYS A 414 -1.83 40.22 -19.51
CA LYS A 414 -0.73 41.22 -19.54
C LYS A 414 -0.87 42.20 -20.71
N ALA A 415 -1.30 41.74 -21.88
CA ALA A 415 -1.55 42.60 -23.03
C ALA A 415 -2.74 43.55 -22.77
N LYS A 416 -3.82 43.04 -22.16
CA LYS A 416 -4.97 43.85 -21.74
C LYS A 416 -4.59 44.88 -20.68
N ALA A 417 -3.85 44.47 -19.64
CA ALA A 417 -3.38 45.36 -18.59
C ALA A 417 -2.44 46.45 -19.14
N LYS A 418 -1.54 46.10 -20.08
CA LYS A 418 -0.70 47.08 -20.76
C LYS A 418 -1.52 48.05 -21.61
N ALA A 419 -2.48 47.55 -22.40
CA ALA A 419 -3.34 48.39 -23.22
C ALA A 419 -4.20 49.35 -22.38
N GLU A 420 -4.69 48.89 -21.23
CA GLU A 420 -5.44 49.71 -20.29
C GLU A 420 -4.55 50.76 -19.60
N ALA A 421 -3.35 50.39 -19.16
CA ALA A 421 -2.37 51.33 -18.60
C ALA A 421 -1.95 52.38 -19.63
N ASP A 422 -1.69 51.98 -20.88
CA ASP A 422 -1.36 52.89 -21.98
C ASP A 422 -2.54 53.84 -22.29
N ARG A 423 -3.80 53.37 -22.18
CA ARG A 423 -5.00 54.23 -22.33
C ARG A 423 -5.12 55.23 -21.19
N LEU A 424 -4.97 54.79 -19.95
CA LEU A 424 -5.03 55.65 -18.76
C LEU A 424 -3.92 56.71 -18.77
N GLN A 425 -2.71 56.35 -19.19
CA GLN A 425 -1.61 57.31 -19.35
C GLN A 425 -1.93 58.35 -20.42
N LYS A 426 -2.47 57.94 -21.58
CA LYS A 426 -2.88 58.91 -22.62
C LYS A 426 -3.97 59.85 -22.12
N GLU A 427 -4.99 59.34 -21.45
CA GLU A 427 -6.06 60.16 -20.85
C GLU A 427 -5.51 61.15 -19.80
N GLU A 428 -4.54 60.72 -18.98
CA GLU A 428 -3.88 61.57 -18.00
C GLU A 428 -2.97 62.63 -18.64
N ASP A 429 -2.18 62.27 -19.64
CA ASP A 429 -1.34 63.20 -20.39
C ASP A 429 -2.16 64.28 -21.11
N GLU A 430 -3.30 63.89 -21.71
CA GLU A 430 -4.25 64.82 -22.30
C GLU A 430 -4.87 65.76 -21.26
N ARG A 431 -5.25 65.22 -20.09
CA ARG A 431 -5.79 66.02 -18.97
C ARG A 431 -4.76 67.03 -18.46
N LEU A 432 -3.51 66.60 -18.23
CA LEU A 432 -2.42 67.48 -17.80
C LEU A 432 -2.07 68.54 -18.85
N LYS A 433 -2.15 68.21 -20.14
CA LYS A 433 -1.95 69.17 -21.23
C LYS A 433 -3.07 70.21 -21.25
N ALA A 434 -4.33 69.78 -21.11
CA ALA A 434 -5.48 70.67 -21.01
C ALA A 434 -5.38 71.61 -19.79
N GLU A 435 -4.98 71.09 -18.63
CA GLU A 435 -4.77 71.87 -17.41
C GLU A 435 -3.63 72.89 -17.55
N LYS A 436 -2.49 72.49 -18.13
CA LYS A 436 -1.38 73.41 -18.42
C LYS A 436 -1.79 74.52 -19.39
N GLU A 437 -2.60 74.21 -20.40
CA GLU A 437 -3.10 75.20 -21.34
C GLU A 437 -4.11 76.16 -20.69
N ALA A 438 -5.01 75.64 -19.85
CA ALA A 438 -5.92 76.45 -19.04
C ALA A 438 -5.16 77.38 -18.09
N GLY A 439 -4.17 76.86 -17.36
CA GLY A 439 -3.33 77.65 -16.46
C GLY A 439 -2.49 78.72 -17.17
N LYS A 440 -2.05 78.48 -18.41
CA LYS A 440 -1.41 79.52 -19.24
C LYS A 440 -2.39 80.63 -19.61
N LYS A 441 -3.62 80.28 -20.00
CA LYS A 441 -4.67 81.25 -20.33
C LYS A 441 -5.05 82.09 -19.11
N GLU A 442 -5.14 81.49 -17.92
CA GLU A 442 -5.41 82.22 -16.67
C GLU A 442 -4.27 83.15 -16.26
N LYS A 443 -3.01 82.68 -16.31
CA LYS A 443 -1.84 83.54 -16.04
C LYS A 443 -1.77 84.74 -16.98
N GLN A 444 -2.14 84.55 -18.25
CA GLN A 444 -2.17 85.65 -19.21
C GLN A 444 -3.29 86.66 -18.87
N LYS A 445 -4.50 86.18 -18.58
CA LYS A 445 -5.61 87.03 -18.12
C LYS A 445 -5.25 87.84 -16.87
N ALA A 446 -4.56 87.22 -15.90
CA ALA A 446 -4.11 87.91 -14.69
C ALA A 446 -3.07 89.01 -14.98
N LYS A 447 -2.09 88.75 -15.87
CA LYS A 447 -1.10 89.76 -16.30
C LYS A 447 -1.77 90.94 -17.01
N ASP A 448 -2.76 90.67 -17.86
CA ASP A 448 -3.46 91.72 -18.60
C ASP A 448 -4.37 92.55 -17.67
N ALA A 449 -4.97 91.93 -16.65
CA ALA A 449 -5.70 92.64 -15.59
C ALA A 449 -4.78 93.58 -14.78
N VAL A 450 -3.61 93.11 -14.35
CA VAL A 450 -2.61 93.94 -13.63
C VAL A 450 -2.18 95.13 -14.48
N LYS A 451 -1.88 94.93 -15.77
CA LYS A 451 -1.51 96.03 -16.68
C LYS A 451 -2.62 97.07 -16.81
N LYS A 452 -3.88 96.62 -16.91
CA LYS A 452 -5.04 97.52 -16.97
C LYS A 452 -5.18 98.32 -15.68
N ASN A 453 -5.04 97.67 -14.53
CA ASN A 453 -5.14 98.31 -13.23
C ASN A 453 -4.02 99.35 -13.01
N LYS A 454 -2.76 99.04 -13.36
CA LYS A 454 -1.65 100.02 -13.29
C LYS A 454 -1.91 101.28 -14.14
N ARG A 455 -2.56 101.14 -15.30
CA ARG A 455 -2.94 102.28 -16.14
C ARG A 455 -4.00 103.16 -15.47
N VAL A 456 -4.99 102.56 -14.81
CA VAL A 456 -6.03 103.30 -14.08
C VAL A 456 -5.42 104.11 -12.93
N VAL A 457 -4.51 103.51 -12.16
CA VAL A 457 -3.80 104.22 -11.07
C VAL A 457 -3.03 105.43 -11.59
N LYS A 458 -2.24 105.29 -12.67
CA LYS A 458 -1.51 106.41 -13.27
C LYS A 458 -2.42 107.49 -13.86
N ALA A 459 -3.56 107.11 -14.43
CA ALA A 459 -4.52 108.06 -14.97
C ALA A 459 -5.22 108.88 -13.86
N SER A 460 -5.49 108.27 -12.71
CA SER A 460 -6.23 108.92 -11.62
C SER A 460 -5.57 110.20 -11.09
N VAL A 461 -4.23 110.23 -10.97
CA VAL A 461 -3.48 111.43 -10.53
C VAL A 461 -3.43 112.51 -11.62
N LYS A 462 -3.46 112.12 -12.89
CA LYS A 462 -3.55 113.05 -14.02
C LYS A 462 -4.94 113.68 -14.12
N ASP A 463 -6.00 112.90 -13.89
CA ASP A 463 -7.39 113.35 -13.98
C ASP A 463 -7.76 114.38 -12.89
N VAL A 464 -7.01 114.42 -11.78
CA VAL A 464 -7.12 115.42 -10.70
C VAL A 464 -6.03 116.50 -10.78
N ASN A 465 -5.44 116.71 -11.96
CA ASN A 465 -4.41 117.73 -12.22
C ASN A 465 -3.20 117.65 -11.26
N TYR A 466 -2.78 116.44 -10.89
CA TYR A 466 -1.67 116.20 -9.96
C TYR A 466 -1.81 116.95 -8.62
N PHE A 467 -3.06 117.20 -8.20
CA PHE A 467 -3.44 117.95 -6.99
C PHE A 467 -2.99 119.42 -6.99
N ALA A 468 -2.64 119.99 -8.15
CA ALA A 468 -2.30 121.40 -8.28
C ALA A 468 -3.56 122.28 -8.47
N ALA A 469 -3.58 123.45 -7.82
CA ALA A 469 -4.68 124.42 -7.91
C ALA A 469 -4.72 125.19 -9.25
N THR A 470 -3.59 125.24 -9.96
CA THR A 470 -3.41 125.85 -11.30
C THR A 470 -2.60 124.92 -12.19
N GLN A 471 -2.07 125.41 -13.33
CA GLN A 471 -1.22 124.61 -14.21
C GLN A 471 -0.01 124.06 -13.42
N PRO A 472 0.17 122.73 -13.35
CA PRO A 472 1.18 122.11 -12.49
C PRO A 472 2.58 122.37 -13.04
N SER A 473 3.54 122.65 -12.16
CA SER A 473 4.95 122.74 -12.54
C SER A 473 5.53 121.35 -12.82
N SER A 474 6.57 121.27 -13.65
CA SER A 474 7.23 119.97 -13.97
C SER A 474 7.67 119.23 -12.71
N GLN A 475 8.14 119.94 -11.68
CA GLN A 475 8.61 119.34 -10.42
C GLN A 475 7.48 118.72 -9.58
N GLU A 476 6.27 119.30 -9.63
CA GLU A 476 5.10 118.77 -8.89
C GLU A 476 4.55 117.51 -9.57
N VAL A 477 4.50 117.51 -10.91
CA VAL A 477 4.11 116.32 -11.68
C VAL A 477 5.06 115.16 -11.43
N ASP A 478 6.37 115.43 -11.46
CA ASP A 478 7.40 114.41 -11.21
C ASP A 478 7.32 113.85 -9.79
N ALA A 479 7.11 114.70 -8.78
CA ALA A 479 6.97 114.24 -7.39
C ALA A 479 5.75 113.34 -7.16
N VAL A 480 4.61 113.64 -7.79
CA VAL A 480 3.39 112.82 -7.70
C VAL A 480 3.57 111.49 -8.44
N LEU A 481 4.14 111.53 -9.65
CA LEU A 481 4.36 110.33 -10.46
C LEU A 481 5.42 109.39 -9.87
N ASP A 482 6.49 109.93 -9.29
CA ASP A 482 7.52 109.16 -8.58
C ASP A 482 6.92 108.37 -7.41
N ASP A 483 6.04 109.01 -6.64
CA ASP A 483 5.37 108.34 -5.52
C ASP A 483 4.37 107.29 -6.01
N VAL A 484 3.59 107.58 -7.06
CA VAL A 484 2.71 106.58 -7.69
C VAL A 484 3.52 105.39 -8.20
N ASP A 485 4.68 105.61 -8.81
CA ASP A 485 5.53 104.54 -9.32
C ASP A 485 6.14 103.69 -8.20
N LYS A 486 6.52 104.30 -7.07
CA LYS A 486 6.96 103.57 -5.86
C LYS A 486 5.84 102.74 -5.24
N ILE A 487 4.62 103.27 -5.21
CA ILE A 487 3.43 102.53 -4.77
C ILE A 487 3.18 101.35 -5.73
N LEU A 488 3.13 101.59 -7.04
CA LEU A 488 2.92 100.55 -8.06
C LEU A 488 4.02 99.47 -8.14
N ALA A 489 5.21 99.73 -7.60
CA ALA A 489 6.30 98.78 -7.49
C ALA A 489 6.13 97.82 -6.30
N ASN A 490 5.43 98.23 -5.25
CA ASN A 490 5.33 97.51 -3.97
C ASN A 490 3.93 96.95 -3.67
N VAL A 491 2.93 97.29 -4.49
CA VAL A 491 1.56 96.78 -4.40
C VAL A 491 1.43 95.45 -5.14
N ASP A 492 0.80 94.45 -4.51
CA ASP A 492 0.46 93.17 -5.15
C ASP A 492 -0.81 93.25 -6.03
N PRO A 493 -1.11 92.27 -6.89
CA PRO A 493 -2.26 92.35 -7.81
C PRO A 493 -3.62 92.58 -7.14
N ASP A 494 -3.82 92.06 -5.93
CA ASP A 494 -5.08 92.17 -5.19
C ASP A 494 -5.19 93.54 -4.52
N GLU A 495 -4.12 93.98 -3.86
CA GLU A 495 -3.99 95.35 -3.34
C GLU A 495 -4.14 96.40 -4.47
N LEU A 496 -3.63 96.11 -5.67
CA LEU A 496 -3.74 96.98 -6.84
C LEU A 496 -5.17 97.06 -7.36
N ALA A 497 -5.90 95.94 -7.36
CA ALA A 497 -7.31 95.92 -7.73
C ALA A 497 -8.18 96.67 -6.71
N GLN A 498 -7.85 96.56 -5.41
CA GLN A 498 -8.51 97.31 -4.34
C GLN A 498 -8.28 98.82 -4.48
N LEU A 499 -7.03 99.26 -4.69
CA LEU A 499 -6.72 100.67 -4.96
C LEU A 499 -7.47 101.17 -6.20
N VAL A 500 -7.51 100.42 -7.30
CA VAL A 500 -8.29 100.79 -8.49
C VAL A 500 -9.79 100.90 -8.19
N SER A 501 -10.34 100.01 -7.35
CA SER A 501 -11.74 100.11 -6.90
C SER A 501 -11.99 101.41 -6.12
N GLN A 502 -11.12 101.74 -5.16
CA GLN A 502 -11.20 102.98 -4.40
C GLN A 502 -11.06 104.22 -5.30
N LEU A 503 -10.15 104.20 -6.28
CA LEU A 503 -9.94 105.29 -7.24
C LEU A 503 -11.14 105.47 -8.18
N ASN A 504 -11.76 104.38 -8.63
CA ASN A 504 -13.00 104.45 -9.42
C ASN A 504 -14.16 105.06 -8.62
N ILE A 505 -14.25 104.77 -7.32
CA ILE A 505 -15.25 105.37 -6.42
C ILE A 505 -14.93 106.87 -6.18
N ALA A 506 -13.65 107.22 -6.07
CA ALA A 506 -13.21 108.61 -5.87
C ALA A 506 -13.43 109.50 -7.10
N GLY A 507 -13.39 108.94 -8.32
CA GLY A 507 -13.64 109.68 -9.55
C GLY A 507 -12.64 110.82 -9.78
N LYS A 508 -13.12 112.03 -10.02
CA LYS A 508 -12.29 113.25 -10.23
C LYS A 508 -12.19 114.14 -8.98
N ASP A 509 -12.57 113.61 -7.82
CA ASP A 509 -12.48 114.32 -6.55
C ASP A 509 -11.04 114.21 -6.01
N GLY A 510 -10.27 115.29 -6.14
CA GLY A 510 -8.87 115.33 -5.73
C GLY A 510 -8.63 114.99 -4.25
N ALA A 511 -9.59 115.27 -3.36
CA ALA A 511 -9.45 114.93 -1.95
C ALA A 511 -9.60 113.41 -1.73
N LYS A 512 -10.60 112.80 -2.36
CA LYS A 512 -10.86 111.34 -2.23
C LYS A 512 -9.80 110.50 -2.95
N VAL A 513 -9.30 110.96 -4.09
CA VAL A 513 -8.19 110.31 -4.80
C VAL A 513 -6.93 110.32 -3.92
N LYS A 514 -6.63 111.45 -3.26
CA LYS A 514 -5.50 111.54 -2.34
C LYS A 514 -5.64 110.61 -1.13
N VAL A 515 -6.85 110.50 -0.56
CA VAL A 515 -7.15 109.56 0.54
C VAL A 515 -6.91 108.11 0.10
N ALA A 516 -7.38 107.70 -1.08
CA ALA A 516 -7.18 106.33 -1.56
C ALA A 516 -5.68 105.97 -1.73
N PHE A 517 -4.86 106.92 -2.21
CA PHE A 517 -3.41 106.73 -2.27
C PHE A 517 -2.76 106.71 -0.88
N SER A 518 -3.14 107.61 0.02
CA SER A 518 -2.58 107.64 1.39
C SER A 518 -2.98 106.42 2.23
N GLU A 519 -4.21 105.90 2.09
CA GLU A 519 -4.63 104.66 2.75
C GLU A 519 -3.81 103.47 2.25
N THR A 520 -3.63 103.38 0.94
CA THR A 520 -2.82 102.31 0.33
C THR A 520 -1.35 102.44 0.73
N THR A 521 -0.81 103.65 0.74
CA THR A 521 0.53 103.92 1.29
C THR A 521 0.63 103.46 2.74
N GLY A 522 -0.32 103.84 3.60
CA GLY A 522 -0.33 103.48 5.02
C GLY A 522 -0.34 101.97 5.23
N ALA A 523 -1.09 101.24 4.41
CA ALA A 523 -1.09 99.77 4.41
C ALA A 523 0.28 99.19 3.98
N LEU A 524 0.91 99.72 2.93
CA LEU A 524 2.23 99.28 2.47
C LEU A 524 3.34 99.58 3.47
N VAL A 525 3.28 100.75 4.12
CA VAL A 525 4.22 101.15 5.17
C VAL A 525 4.03 100.29 6.42
N GLY A 526 2.78 100.04 6.83
CA GLY A 526 2.46 99.13 7.95
C GLY A 526 2.88 97.68 7.70
N ALA A 527 2.84 97.23 6.44
CA ALA A 527 3.33 95.92 6.01
C ALA A 527 4.87 95.87 5.78
N GLY A 528 5.58 96.99 5.93
CA GLY A 528 7.03 97.09 5.72
C GLY A 528 7.48 97.01 4.26
N LYS A 529 6.56 97.10 3.29
CA LYS A 529 6.84 97.05 1.84
C LYS A 529 7.35 98.41 1.29
N LEU A 530 7.09 99.51 2.00
CA LEU A 530 7.49 100.87 1.61
C LEU A 530 7.87 101.68 2.86
N LYS A 531 8.79 102.64 2.75
CA LYS A 531 9.13 103.54 3.87
C LYS A 531 8.49 104.90 3.64
N GLU A 532 7.96 105.50 4.69
CA GLU A 532 7.35 106.84 4.66
C GLU A 532 8.36 107.93 4.23
N SER A 533 9.66 107.70 4.48
CA SER A 533 10.76 108.56 4.01
C SER A 533 10.89 108.62 2.49
N ASP A 534 10.37 107.62 1.79
CA ASP A 534 10.58 107.45 0.35
C ASP A 534 9.50 108.15 -0.48
N LEU A 535 8.44 108.66 0.17
CA LEU A 535 7.34 109.38 -0.46
C LEU A 535 7.42 110.88 -0.18
N LYS A 536 6.92 111.70 -1.11
CA LYS A 536 6.93 113.17 -1.02
C LYS A 536 5.53 113.78 -0.91
N VAL A 537 4.53 113.15 -1.54
CA VAL A 537 3.17 113.66 -1.74
C VAL A 537 2.12 112.83 -0.98
N PHE A 538 2.23 111.50 -1.01
CA PHE A 538 1.25 110.59 -0.39
C PHE A 538 1.77 109.99 0.91
N LYS A 539 2.25 110.83 1.81
CA LYS A 539 2.66 110.42 3.17
C LYS A 539 1.44 110.08 4.03
#